data_AF-A0A534TEA7-F1
#
_entry.id   AF-A0A534TEA7-F1
#
_cell.length_a   1.000
_cell.length_b   1.000
_cell.length_c   1.000
_cell.angle_alpha   90.00
_cell.angle_beta   90.00
_cell.angle_gamma   90.00
#
_symmetry.space_group_name_H-M   'P 1'
#
loop_
_entity.id
_entity.type
_entity.pdbx_description
1 polymer ?
#
loop_
_entity_poly.entity_id
_entity_poly.type
_entity_poly.pdbx_seq_one_letter_code
_entity_poly.pdbx_strand_id
1 'polypeptide(L)'
;MRRRSAVSSGFLVLLMTVPFGVWAKTMATDVSNGSISCNTVNAVATFKPALVNFGTVTSTQLKMKGSVAGCNVTGVGGLVEPIVRSGKFSGTLAGTSNDCQTFLGSGATDTGGEPLTGTLTFNWKADPSTPIVPKASTVTITAIVGTGLFTAPWGARYLGLSLGSNGGTGAFQAGGGSFSNNEITSEDSNAVLGGCVPSRGLTTLHVGLGTLELDSGSPAP
;
A
#
# COMPACT_ATOMS: atom_id res chain seq x y z
N MET A 1 -42.56 -16.68 83.11
CA MET A 1 -41.31 -16.52 82.34
C MET A 1 -41.40 -17.37 81.07
N ARG A 2 -41.65 -16.75 79.90
CA ARG A 2 -41.66 -17.45 78.59
C ARG A 2 -40.59 -16.81 77.71
N ARG A 3 -39.46 -17.50 77.52
CA ARG A 3 -38.39 -17.10 76.59
C ARG A 3 -38.82 -17.45 75.16
N ARG A 4 -38.90 -16.46 74.28
CA ARG A 4 -39.09 -16.65 72.83
C ARG A 4 -37.70 -16.72 72.17
N SER A 5 -37.40 -17.85 71.54
CA SER A 5 -36.21 -18.02 70.72
C SER A 5 -36.51 -17.55 69.30
N ALA A 6 -35.76 -16.56 68.81
CA ALA A 6 -35.81 -16.11 67.42
C ALA A 6 -34.88 -16.99 66.58
N VAL A 7 -35.45 -17.70 65.60
CA VAL A 7 -34.69 -18.47 64.61
C VAL A 7 -34.38 -17.53 63.44
N SER A 8 -33.11 -17.17 63.30
CA SER A 8 -32.59 -16.38 62.17
C SER A 8 -32.29 -17.33 61.01
N SER A 9 -33.16 -17.33 60.00
CA SER A 9 -32.92 -18.04 58.74
C SER A 9 -31.95 -17.24 57.88
N GLY A 10 -30.69 -17.65 57.87
CA GLY A 10 -29.66 -17.14 56.97
C GLY A 10 -29.93 -17.59 55.53
N PHE A 11 -30.22 -16.63 54.66
CA PHE A 11 -30.38 -16.83 53.22
C PHE A 11 -28.99 -16.83 52.58
N LEU A 12 -28.45 -18.02 52.30
CA LEU A 12 -27.15 -18.19 51.65
C LEU A 12 -27.32 -17.97 50.13
N VAL A 13 -27.00 -16.77 49.65
CA VAL A 13 -26.96 -16.47 48.21
C VAL A 13 -25.66 -17.05 47.63
N LEU A 14 -25.76 -18.22 47.00
CA LEU A 14 -24.68 -18.85 46.25
C LEU A 14 -24.51 -18.12 44.90
N LEU A 15 -23.65 -17.09 44.87
CA LEU A 15 -23.21 -16.44 43.63
C LEU A 15 -22.35 -17.44 42.83
N MET A 16 -23.00 -18.20 41.94
CA MET A 16 -22.30 -18.96 40.90
C MET A 16 -21.67 -18.00 39.91
N THR A 17 -20.39 -17.70 40.11
CA THR A 17 -19.53 -17.05 39.13
C THR A 17 -19.26 -18.03 38.00
N VAL A 18 -20.17 -18.07 37.01
CA VAL A 18 -19.90 -18.77 35.75
C VAL A 18 -18.69 -18.08 35.11
N PRO A 19 -17.61 -18.80 34.78
CA PRO A 19 -16.48 -18.22 34.08
C PRO A 19 -16.96 -17.84 32.67
N PHE A 20 -17.33 -16.58 32.48
CA PHE A 20 -17.53 -15.98 31.16
C PHE A 20 -16.16 -15.79 30.49
N GLY A 21 -15.46 -16.90 30.25
CA GLY A 21 -14.19 -16.98 29.55
C GLY A 21 -14.35 -17.29 28.07
N VAL A 22 -15.54 -17.10 27.50
CA VAL A 22 -15.73 -17.18 26.05
C VAL A 22 -15.38 -15.80 25.49
N TRP A 23 -14.09 -15.60 25.20
CA TRP A 23 -13.62 -14.45 24.44
C TRP A 23 -14.32 -14.50 23.08
N ALA A 24 -15.37 -13.69 22.93
CA ALA A 24 -16.09 -13.57 21.67
C ALA A 24 -15.06 -13.17 20.61
N LYS A 25 -14.80 -14.07 19.66
CA LYS A 25 -13.88 -13.82 18.56
C LYS A 25 -14.42 -12.61 17.79
N THR A 26 -13.68 -11.51 17.78
CA THR A 26 -14.07 -10.31 17.02
C THR A 26 -14.33 -10.72 15.57
N MET A 27 -15.53 -10.40 15.07
CA MET A 27 -15.87 -10.68 13.68
C MET A 27 -14.99 -9.84 12.77
N ALA A 28 -14.54 -10.43 11.66
CA ALA A 28 -13.74 -9.71 10.68
C ALA A 28 -14.65 -8.76 9.89
N THR A 29 -14.23 -7.51 9.75
CA THR A 29 -14.91 -6.49 8.95
C THR A 29 -14.62 -6.73 7.47
N ASP A 30 -15.67 -6.76 6.64
CA ASP A 30 -15.50 -6.78 5.19
C ASP A 30 -15.03 -5.41 4.69
N VAL A 31 -13.83 -5.33 4.13
CA VAL A 31 -13.21 -4.09 3.63
C VAL A 31 -13.19 -4.00 2.11
N SER A 32 -13.95 -4.85 1.41
CA SER A 32 -13.94 -4.88 -0.06
C SER A 32 -14.41 -3.56 -0.69
N ASN A 33 -15.31 -2.82 -0.01
CA ASN A 33 -15.85 -1.54 -0.48
C ASN A 33 -15.21 -0.31 0.21
N GLY A 34 -14.16 -0.50 1.00
CA GLY A 34 -13.47 0.59 1.66
C GLY A 34 -12.33 1.16 0.82
N SER A 35 -11.79 2.28 1.28
CA SER A 35 -10.58 2.90 0.74
C SER A 35 -9.48 2.88 1.80
N ILE A 36 -8.23 2.79 1.38
CA ILE A 36 -7.06 2.82 2.27
C ILE A 36 -6.02 3.81 1.75
N SER A 37 -5.56 4.69 2.63
CA SER A 37 -4.46 5.63 2.36
C SER A 37 -3.33 5.41 3.36
N CYS A 38 -2.12 5.11 2.88
CA CYS A 38 -0.92 4.93 3.68
C CYS A 38 0.08 6.03 3.40
N ASN A 39 0.61 6.67 4.44
CA ASN A 39 1.51 7.83 4.32
C ASN A 39 2.99 7.48 4.17
N THR A 40 3.33 6.19 4.31
CA THR A 40 4.70 5.71 4.22
C THR A 40 4.76 4.57 3.23
N VAL A 41 5.57 4.72 2.19
CA VAL A 41 5.95 3.65 1.26
C VAL A 41 7.46 3.46 1.35
N ASN A 42 7.90 2.21 1.49
CA ASN A 42 9.30 1.82 1.38
C ASN A 42 9.39 0.61 0.44
N ALA A 43 10.00 0.79 -0.71
CA ALA A 43 10.03 -0.19 -1.77
C ALA A 43 11.35 -0.21 -2.52
N VAL A 44 11.59 -1.35 -3.17
CA VAL A 44 12.72 -1.58 -4.05
C VAL A 44 12.18 -2.07 -5.39
N ALA A 45 12.56 -1.35 -6.44
CA ALA A 45 12.34 -1.68 -7.83
C ALA A 45 13.63 -2.27 -8.40
N THR A 46 13.55 -3.42 -9.08
CA THR A 46 14.68 -4.05 -9.76
C THR A 46 14.37 -4.24 -11.23
N PHE A 47 15.27 -3.81 -12.10
CA PHE A 47 15.12 -3.82 -13.55
C PHE A 47 15.92 -4.94 -14.20
N LYS A 48 15.32 -5.63 -15.16
CA LYS A 48 15.99 -6.63 -16.00
C LYS A 48 15.52 -6.51 -17.46
N PRO A 49 16.39 -6.15 -18.42
CA PRO A 49 17.78 -5.72 -18.23
C PRO A 49 17.88 -4.39 -17.47
N ALA A 50 19.10 -3.97 -17.13
CA ALA A 50 19.33 -2.66 -16.53
C ALA A 50 18.80 -1.55 -17.44
N LEU A 51 18.24 -0.49 -16.86
CA LEU A 51 17.86 0.69 -17.64
C LEU A 51 19.11 1.47 -18.03
N VAL A 52 19.19 1.90 -19.28
CA VAL A 52 20.31 2.71 -19.79
C VAL A 52 19.76 3.82 -20.67
N ASN A 53 20.48 4.95 -20.78
CA ASN A 53 20.15 5.97 -21.76
C ASN A 53 20.30 5.42 -23.17
N PHE A 54 19.28 5.64 -24.00
CA PHE A 54 19.18 5.12 -25.36
C PHE A 54 19.20 3.58 -25.40
N GLY A 55 18.55 2.96 -24.41
CA GLY A 55 18.36 1.52 -24.37
C GLY A 55 17.66 1.00 -25.62
N THR A 56 18.21 -0.05 -26.23
CA THR A 56 17.69 -0.65 -27.47
C THR A 56 16.91 -1.94 -27.23
N VAL A 57 16.80 -2.37 -25.98
CA VAL A 57 16.08 -3.61 -25.65
C VAL A 57 14.59 -3.34 -25.64
N THR A 58 13.83 -4.17 -26.37
CA THR A 58 12.38 -4.05 -26.56
C THR A 58 11.55 -4.74 -25.47
N SER A 59 12.18 -5.09 -24.34
CA SER A 59 11.51 -5.72 -23.21
C SER A 59 12.29 -5.49 -21.93
N THR A 60 11.58 -5.07 -20.89
CA THR A 60 12.10 -4.92 -19.54
C THR A 60 11.16 -5.56 -18.56
N GLN A 61 11.72 -6.11 -17.49
CA GLN A 61 10.97 -6.54 -16.33
C GLN A 61 11.33 -5.65 -15.15
N LEU A 62 10.30 -5.09 -14.52
CA LEU A 62 10.41 -4.38 -13.26
C LEU A 62 9.83 -5.26 -12.17
N LYS A 63 10.67 -5.74 -11.25
CA LYS A 63 10.23 -6.40 -10.04
C LYS A 63 10.13 -5.37 -8.92
N MET A 64 8.95 -5.23 -8.33
CA MET A 64 8.72 -4.36 -7.18
C MET A 64 8.49 -5.19 -5.93
N LYS A 65 9.07 -4.75 -4.81
CA LYS A 65 8.77 -5.28 -3.47
C LYS A 65 8.84 -4.15 -2.47
N GLY A 66 7.97 -4.14 -1.47
CA GLY A 66 7.97 -3.08 -0.47
C GLY A 66 7.01 -3.31 0.67
N SER A 67 6.89 -2.27 1.48
CA SER A 67 5.96 -2.18 2.60
C SER A 67 5.34 -0.80 2.65
N VAL A 68 4.14 -0.75 3.22
CA VAL A 68 3.41 0.48 3.51
C VAL A 68 3.05 0.54 4.99
N ALA A 69 3.02 1.75 5.54
CA ALA A 69 2.69 2.01 6.95
C ALA A 69 1.92 3.32 7.10
N GLY A 70 1.42 3.56 8.32
CA GLY A 70 0.59 4.73 8.65
C GLY A 70 -0.68 4.78 7.81
N CYS A 71 -1.37 3.64 7.74
CA CYS A 71 -2.55 3.47 6.92
C CYS A 71 -3.82 3.91 7.65
N ASN A 72 -4.66 4.65 6.94
CA ASN A 72 -5.99 5.06 7.35
C ASN A 72 -7.01 4.39 6.44
N VAL A 73 -8.05 3.79 7.03
CA VAL A 73 -9.14 3.14 6.31
C VAL A 73 -10.41 3.99 6.43
N THR A 74 -11.15 4.11 5.33
CA THR A 74 -12.40 4.87 5.27
C THR A 74 -13.43 4.16 4.40
N GLY A 75 -14.72 4.42 4.63
CA GLY A 75 -15.77 4.03 3.69
C GLY A 75 -16.26 2.58 3.86
N VAL A 76 -15.91 1.94 4.99
CA VAL A 76 -16.29 0.55 5.25
C VAL A 76 -17.74 0.42 5.80
N GLY A 77 -18.39 1.55 6.11
CA GLY A 77 -19.81 1.62 6.48
C GLY A 77 -20.15 1.09 7.88
N GLY A 78 -19.15 0.76 8.70
CA GLY A 78 -19.32 0.30 10.09
C GLY A 78 -19.29 1.44 11.13
N LEU A 79 -19.67 1.13 12.37
CA LEU A 79 -19.55 2.06 13.51
C LEU A 79 -18.09 2.39 13.86
N VAL A 80 -17.17 1.49 13.53
CA VAL A 80 -15.74 1.61 13.80
C VAL A 80 -14.99 1.20 12.53
N GLU A 81 -14.18 2.12 12.01
CA GLU A 81 -13.28 1.84 10.89
C GLU A 81 -12.16 0.89 11.36
N PRO A 82 -11.80 -0.13 10.56
CA PRO A 82 -10.78 -1.09 10.97
C PRO A 82 -9.39 -0.46 10.95
N ILE A 83 -8.57 -0.85 11.92
CA ILE A 83 -7.19 -0.37 12.04
C ILE A 83 -6.29 -1.27 11.20
N VAL A 84 -5.68 -0.72 10.16
CA VAL A 84 -4.64 -1.39 9.37
C VAL A 84 -3.27 -0.83 9.75
N ARG A 85 -2.43 -1.68 10.36
CA ARG A 85 -1.12 -1.24 10.88
C ARG A 85 -0.09 -1.05 9.77
N SER A 86 -0.14 -1.93 8.76
CA SER A 86 0.84 -1.95 7.67
C SER A 86 0.38 -2.86 6.53
N GLY A 87 1.02 -2.74 5.37
CA GLY A 87 0.93 -3.69 4.28
C GLY A 87 2.32 -4.09 3.77
N LYS A 88 2.42 -5.26 3.14
CA LYS A 88 3.57 -5.66 2.31
C LYS A 88 3.10 -5.87 0.90
N PHE A 89 3.89 -5.45 -0.08
CA PHE A 89 3.54 -5.67 -1.47
C PHE A 89 4.69 -6.20 -2.31
N SER A 90 4.32 -6.88 -3.37
CA SER A 90 5.27 -7.33 -4.39
C SER A 90 4.57 -7.56 -5.71
N GLY A 91 5.31 -7.45 -6.79
CA GLY A 91 4.80 -7.77 -8.11
C GLY A 91 5.88 -7.69 -9.18
N THR A 92 5.50 -8.04 -10.39
CA THR A 92 6.35 -7.91 -11.58
C THR A 92 5.55 -7.21 -12.66
N LEU A 93 6.15 -6.19 -13.24
CA LEU A 93 5.63 -5.41 -14.34
C LEU A 93 6.50 -5.67 -15.57
N ALA A 94 5.87 -5.82 -16.72
CA ALA A 94 6.51 -5.95 -18.01
C ALA A 94 6.45 -4.61 -18.74
N GLY A 95 7.62 -4.14 -19.15
CA GLY A 95 7.80 -2.98 -19.99
C GLY A 95 8.31 -3.36 -21.37
N THR A 96 8.27 -2.40 -22.28
CA THR A 96 8.57 -2.48 -23.71
C THR A 96 9.91 -1.86 -24.07
N SER A 97 10.58 -1.21 -23.12
CA SER A 97 11.86 -0.54 -23.33
C SER A 97 12.72 -0.61 -22.08
N ASN A 98 14.04 -0.68 -22.25
CA ASN A 98 15.01 -0.44 -21.17
C ASN A 98 15.65 0.94 -21.25
N ASP A 99 15.09 1.83 -22.07
CA ASP A 99 15.52 3.22 -22.14
C ASP A 99 15.08 3.99 -20.88
N CYS A 100 16.07 4.54 -20.18
CA CYS A 100 15.84 5.34 -18.98
C CYS A 100 14.96 6.56 -19.22
N GLN A 101 15.08 7.22 -20.38
CA GLN A 101 14.31 8.45 -20.65
C GLN A 101 12.83 8.13 -20.83
N THR A 102 12.55 7.07 -21.59
CA THR A 102 11.20 6.51 -21.77
C THR A 102 10.59 6.09 -20.42
N PHE A 103 11.38 5.44 -19.56
CA PHE A 103 10.92 4.95 -18.26
C PHE A 103 10.63 6.08 -17.25
N LEU A 104 11.51 7.09 -17.16
CA LEU A 104 11.45 8.13 -16.13
C LEU A 104 10.69 9.38 -16.57
N GLY A 105 10.30 9.49 -17.85
CA GLY A 105 9.55 10.63 -18.37
C GLY A 105 10.33 11.95 -18.32
N SER A 106 11.66 11.92 -18.39
CA SER A 106 12.52 13.10 -18.17
C SER A 106 12.53 14.11 -19.34
N GLY A 107 11.72 13.89 -20.38
CA GLY A 107 11.49 14.86 -21.45
C GLY A 107 10.30 15.76 -21.12
N ALA A 108 10.51 17.08 -21.11
CA ALA A 108 9.51 18.10 -20.78
C ALA A 108 8.24 18.12 -21.66
N THR A 109 8.07 17.16 -22.58
CA THR A 109 7.01 17.10 -23.58
C THR A 109 6.34 15.74 -23.73
N ASP A 110 6.88 14.66 -23.14
CA ASP A 110 6.31 13.32 -23.29
C ASP A 110 5.58 12.90 -22.01
N THR A 111 4.26 13.11 -22.02
CA THR A 111 3.31 12.61 -21.02
C THR A 111 3.07 11.10 -21.13
N GLY A 112 3.69 10.43 -22.10
CA GLY A 112 3.46 9.02 -22.43
C GLY A 112 4.42 8.06 -21.75
N GLY A 113 4.55 8.12 -20.41
CA GLY A 113 5.41 7.23 -19.63
C GLY A 113 5.31 5.76 -20.05
N GLU A 114 6.36 4.98 -19.77
CA GLU A 114 6.48 3.62 -20.28
C GLU A 114 5.29 2.73 -19.86
N PRO A 115 4.61 2.07 -20.83
CA PRO A 115 3.47 1.21 -20.53
C PRO A 115 3.94 -0.05 -19.81
N LEU A 116 3.93 0.00 -18.48
CA LEU A 116 4.26 -1.11 -17.60
C LEU A 116 3.00 -1.85 -17.21
N THR A 117 2.89 -3.08 -17.71
CA THR A 117 1.73 -3.92 -17.46
C THR A 117 2.07 -5.04 -16.50
N GLY A 118 1.23 -5.25 -15.50
CA GLY A 118 1.45 -6.32 -14.55
C GLY A 118 0.55 -6.20 -13.33
N THR A 119 0.91 -6.92 -12.28
CA THR A 119 0.12 -6.92 -11.04
C THR A 119 1.01 -6.66 -9.84
N LEU A 120 0.46 -5.90 -8.89
CA LEU A 120 1.00 -5.75 -7.55
C LEU A 120 0.04 -6.41 -6.56
N THR A 121 0.56 -7.29 -5.71
CA THR A 121 -0.21 -7.93 -4.65
C THR A 121 0.16 -7.32 -3.31
N PHE A 122 -0.83 -6.81 -2.59
CA PHE A 122 -0.75 -6.28 -1.24
C PHE A 122 -1.24 -7.31 -0.24
N ASN A 123 -0.52 -7.46 0.87
CA ASN A 123 -0.89 -8.27 2.02
C ASN A 123 -0.99 -7.35 3.24
N TRP A 124 -2.18 -7.21 3.78
CA TRP A 124 -2.51 -6.27 4.85
C TRP A 124 -2.40 -6.91 6.22
N LYS A 125 -1.89 -6.14 7.17
CA LYS A 125 -1.82 -6.50 8.58
C LYS A 125 -2.73 -5.58 9.38
N ALA A 126 -3.94 -6.07 9.63
CA ALA A 126 -4.89 -5.42 10.52
C ALA A 126 -4.54 -5.60 12.00
N ASP A 127 -5.05 -4.71 12.84
CA ASP A 127 -5.04 -4.88 14.28
C ASP A 127 -5.89 -6.10 14.71
N PRO A 128 -5.42 -6.92 15.66
CA PRO A 128 -6.22 -8.03 16.18
C PRO A 128 -7.58 -7.62 16.76
N SER A 129 -7.75 -6.40 17.25
CA SER A 129 -9.02 -5.88 17.77
C SER A 129 -10.01 -5.48 16.68
N THR A 130 -9.55 -5.32 15.43
CA THR A 130 -10.38 -4.99 14.26
C THR A 130 -9.91 -5.82 13.07
N PRO A 131 -10.10 -7.15 13.09
CA PRO A 131 -9.67 -8.00 11.99
C PRO A 131 -10.42 -7.63 10.70
N ILE A 132 -9.76 -7.77 9.56
CA ILE A 132 -10.36 -7.50 8.24
C ILE A 132 -10.45 -8.76 7.39
N VAL A 133 -11.42 -8.76 6.48
CA VAL A 133 -11.54 -9.69 5.37
C VAL A 133 -11.93 -8.88 4.13
N PRO A 134 -11.38 -9.16 2.94
CA PRO A 134 -10.18 -9.96 2.70
C PRO A 134 -8.90 -9.31 3.27
N LYS A 135 -7.81 -10.08 3.34
CA LYS A 135 -6.49 -9.62 3.89
C LYS A 135 -5.49 -9.23 2.83
N ALA A 136 -5.86 -9.32 1.56
CA ALA A 136 -4.97 -9.04 0.45
C ALA A 136 -5.70 -8.31 -0.66
N SER A 137 -4.97 -7.52 -1.43
CA SER A 137 -5.46 -6.85 -2.63
C SER A 137 -4.54 -7.19 -3.79
N THR A 138 -5.09 -7.31 -5.00
CA THR A 138 -4.30 -7.36 -6.23
C THR A 138 -4.69 -6.18 -7.09
N VAL A 139 -3.72 -5.38 -7.51
CA VAL A 139 -3.93 -4.19 -8.35
C VAL A 139 -3.28 -4.45 -9.70
N THR A 140 -4.04 -4.25 -10.78
CA THR A 140 -3.52 -4.33 -12.15
C THR A 140 -2.93 -2.98 -12.53
N ILE A 141 -1.63 -2.96 -12.78
CA ILE A 141 -0.89 -1.77 -13.22
C ILE A 141 -0.88 -1.75 -14.74
N THR A 142 -1.14 -0.57 -15.31
CA THR A 142 -1.19 -0.34 -16.76
C THR A 142 -0.14 0.62 -17.26
N ALA A 143 0.39 1.49 -16.39
CA ALA A 143 1.47 2.41 -16.71
C ALA A 143 2.22 2.84 -15.45
N ILE A 144 3.48 3.24 -15.61
CA ILE A 144 4.14 4.13 -14.65
C ILE A 144 4.34 5.47 -15.33
N VAL A 145 3.81 6.51 -14.72
CA VAL A 145 3.94 7.88 -15.21
C VAL A 145 4.92 8.60 -14.29
N GLY A 146 6.06 9.04 -14.83
CA GLY A 146 6.90 10.01 -14.16
C GLY A 146 6.14 11.34 -14.06
N THR A 147 5.87 11.81 -12.84
CA THR A 147 5.17 13.10 -12.62
C THR A 147 6.15 14.29 -12.59
N GLY A 148 7.40 14.05 -12.96
CA GLY A 148 8.46 15.04 -13.05
C GLY A 148 9.41 15.02 -11.85
N LEU A 149 10.40 15.91 -11.91
CA LEU A 149 11.32 16.16 -10.82
C LEU A 149 10.77 17.29 -9.97
N PHE A 150 10.61 17.10 -8.66
CA PHE A 150 10.34 18.20 -7.75
C PHE A 150 11.55 18.49 -6.87
N THR A 151 11.68 19.75 -6.44
CA THR A 151 12.72 20.18 -5.50
C THR A 151 12.08 20.39 -4.15
N ALA A 152 12.50 19.64 -3.14
CA ALA A 152 12.00 19.84 -1.79
C ALA A 152 12.54 21.14 -1.17
N PRO A 153 11.86 21.70 -0.17
CA PRO A 153 12.28 22.92 0.53
C PRO A 153 13.69 22.85 1.15
N TRP A 154 14.20 21.65 1.42
CA TRP A 154 15.54 21.40 1.94
C TRP A 154 16.60 21.17 0.84
N GLY A 155 16.30 21.47 -0.42
CA GLY A 155 17.25 21.52 -1.54
C GLY A 155 17.46 20.19 -2.29
N ALA A 156 16.80 19.12 -1.87
CA ALA A 156 16.87 17.81 -2.51
C ALA A 156 15.94 17.72 -3.73
N ARG A 157 16.34 16.99 -4.78
CA ARG A 157 15.49 16.69 -5.95
C ARG A 157 14.94 15.27 -5.86
N TYR A 158 13.67 15.12 -6.22
CA TYR A 158 12.89 13.90 -6.09
C TYR A 158 12.21 13.60 -7.42
N LEU A 159 12.12 12.33 -7.80
CA LEU A 159 11.30 11.91 -8.93
C LEU A 159 9.94 11.46 -8.40
N GLY A 160 8.87 12.11 -8.86
CA GLY A 160 7.53 11.64 -8.63
C GLY A 160 7.21 10.50 -9.60
N LEU A 161 6.67 9.40 -9.05
CA LEU A 161 6.15 8.29 -9.84
C LEU A 161 4.68 8.11 -9.49
N SER A 162 3.86 8.00 -10.53
CA SER A 162 2.47 7.59 -10.41
C SER A 162 2.27 6.23 -11.08
N LEU A 163 1.53 5.35 -10.43
CA LEU A 163 1.12 4.07 -11.02
C LEU A 163 -0.29 4.22 -11.57
N GLY A 164 -0.42 4.13 -12.90
CA GLY A 164 -1.71 3.96 -13.54
C GLY A 164 -2.24 2.55 -13.25
N SER A 165 -3.51 2.46 -12.83
CA SER A 165 -4.18 1.18 -12.60
C SER A 165 -5.52 1.13 -13.31
N ASN A 166 -5.98 -0.07 -13.64
CA ASN A 166 -7.27 -0.29 -14.31
C ASN A 166 -8.15 -1.28 -13.54
N GLY A 167 -8.06 -1.21 -12.20
CA GLY A 167 -8.84 -2.03 -11.28
C GLY A 167 -8.01 -2.93 -10.39
N GLY A 168 -8.72 -3.62 -9.49
CA GLY A 168 -8.13 -4.60 -8.59
C GLY A 168 -9.16 -5.54 -7.97
N THR A 169 -8.67 -6.55 -7.26
CA THR A 169 -9.50 -7.50 -6.51
C THR A 169 -9.03 -7.60 -5.06
N GLY A 170 -9.91 -8.05 -4.16
CA GLY A 170 -9.56 -8.25 -2.75
C GLY A 170 -9.92 -7.07 -1.86
N ALA A 171 -9.04 -6.71 -0.92
CA ALA A 171 -9.34 -5.69 0.07
C ALA A 171 -9.30 -4.32 -0.61
N PHE A 172 -10.18 -3.41 -0.21
CA PHE A 172 -10.19 -2.05 -0.74
C PHE A 172 -10.27 -2.05 -2.28
N GLN A 173 -11.29 -2.72 -2.86
CA GLN A 173 -11.34 -3.06 -4.29
C GLN A 173 -11.28 -1.80 -5.15
N ALA A 174 -10.10 -1.59 -5.70
CA ALA A 174 -9.68 -0.41 -6.42
C ALA A 174 -10.56 -0.09 -7.64
N GLY A 175 -11.32 1.00 -7.59
CA GLY A 175 -11.87 1.68 -8.77
C GLY A 175 -10.81 2.52 -9.52
N GLY A 176 -9.53 2.29 -9.23
CA GLY A 176 -8.40 3.11 -9.63
C GLY A 176 -7.58 3.46 -8.40
N GLY A 177 -6.65 2.59 -8.01
CA GLY A 177 -5.66 2.94 -7.00
C GLY A 177 -4.66 3.93 -7.60
N SER A 178 -4.40 5.02 -6.89
CA SER A 178 -3.37 6.00 -7.26
C SER A 178 -2.22 5.86 -6.27
N PHE A 179 -1.03 5.60 -6.80
CA PHE A 179 0.19 5.82 -6.03
C PHE A 179 0.65 7.22 -6.36
N SER A 180 0.65 8.12 -5.38
CA SER A 180 1.34 9.40 -5.51
C SER A 180 2.61 9.30 -4.68
N ASN A 181 3.74 9.01 -5.32
CA ASN A 181 5.01 9.10 -4.60
C ASN A 181 5.33 10.57 -4.32
N ASN A 182 5.00 11.01 -3.11
CA ASN A 182 5.71 12.09 -2.46
C ASN A 182 7.00 11.51 -1.89
N GLU A 183 8.07 11.59 -2.70
CA GLU A 183 9.49 11.60 -2.30
C GLU A 183 10.31 10.31 -2.60
N ILE A 184 11.13 10.27 -3.66
CA ILE A 184 12.34 9.41 -3.74
C ILE A 184 13.53 10.12 -3.07
N THR A 185 14.10 9.57 -1.99
CA THR A 185 15.17 10.21 -1.18
C THR A 185 16.27 10.93 -2.00
N SER A 186 16.75 12.08 -1.50
CA SER A 186 17.79 12.95 -2.09
C SER A 186 18.99 12.21 -2.65
N GLU A 187 19.40 11.17 -1.94
CA GLU A 187 20.57 10.35 -2.22
C GLU A 187 20.41 9.56 -3.53
N ASP A 188 19.16 9.27 -3.93
CA ASP A 188 18.85 8.43 -5.07
C ASP A 188 18.69 9.23 -6.38
N SER A 189 18.36 10.53 -6.39
CA SER A 189 18.12 11.25 -7.66
C SER A 189 19.38 11.42 -8.52
N ASN A 190 20.52 11.72 -7.91
CA ASN A 190 21.82 11.72 -8.60
C ASN A 190 22.28 10.30 -8.96
N ALA A 191 21.92 9.28 -8.16
CA ALA A 191 22.20 7.88 -8.46
C ALA A 191 21.31 7.34 -9.60
N VAL A 192 20.10 7.85 -9.76
CA VAL A 192 19.17 7.51 -10.86
C VAL A 192 19.65 8.14 -12.15
N LEU A 193 19.93 9.45 -12.15
CA LEU A 193 20.45 10.15 -13.34
C LEU A 193 21.85 9.64 -13.71
N GLY A 194 22.69 9.35 -12.72
CA GLY A 194 24.02 8.75 -12.92
C GLY A 194 23.99 7.25 -13.22
N GLY A 195 22.92 6.54 -12.85
CA GLY A 195 22.73 5.11 -13.06
C GLY A 195 22.35 4.77 -14.50
N CYS A 196 21.70 5.71 -15.18
CA CYS A 196 21.34 5.59 -16.60
C CYS A 196 22.52 5.73 -17.58
N VAL A 197 23.75 5.90 -17.10
CA VAL A 197 24.92 5.90 -17.98
C VAL A 197 25.12 4.51 -18.62
N PRO A 198 25.43 4.43 -19.93
CA PRO A 198 25.50 3.15 -20.67
C PRO A 198 26.48 2.12 -20.08
N SER A 199 27.50 2.56 -19.34
CA SER A 199 28.54 1.69 -18.77
C SER A 199 28.14 0.97 -17.48
N ARG A 200 27.05 1.37 -16.82
CA ARG A 200 26.60 0.79 -15.53
C ARG A 200 25.17 0.27 -15.59
N GLY A 201 24.27 1.08 -16.14
CA GLY A 201 22.84 0.81 -16.14
C GLY A 201 22.20 0.81 -14.74
N LEU A 202 20.96 1.27 -14.65
CA LEU A 202 20.18 1.27 -13.43
C LEU A 202 19.53 -0.10 -13.27
N THR A 203 20.03 -0.89 -12.33
CA THR A 203 19.48 -2.23 -12.02
C THR A 203 18.53 -2.20 -10.84
N THR A 204 18.68 -1.24 -9.93
CA THR A 204 17.89 -1.13 -8.71
C THR A 204 17.57 0.32 -8.42
N LEU A 205 16.32 0.57 -8.03
CA LEU A 205 15.83 1.86 -7.54
C LEU A 205 15.21 1.64 -6.17
N HIS A 206 15.59 2.48 -5.20
CA HIS A 206 14.95 2.53 -3.90
C HIS A 206 13.90 3.64 -3.93
N VAL A 207 12.72 3.34 -3.42
CA VAL A 207 11.57 4.24 -3.34
C VAL A 207 11.21 4.32 -1.86
N GLY A 208 11.71 5.34 -1.19
CA GLY A 208 11.47 5.56 0.22
C GLY A 208 10.87 6.92 0.42
N LEU A 209 9.68 6.96 1.05
CA LEU A 209 8.77 8.09 1.23
C LEU A 209 7.75 8.19 0.06
N GLY A 210 6.48 8.28 0.40
CA GLY A 210 5.40 8.24 -0.59
C GLY A 210 4.06 7.91 0.03
N THR A 211 2.99 8.29 -0.67
CA THR A 211 1.62 7.95 -0.30
C THR A 211 1.09 6.86 -1.23
N LEU A 212 0.47 5.85 -0.64
CA LEU A 212 -0.31 4.85 -1.36
C LEU A 212 -1.78 5.11 -1.07
N GLU A 213 -2.58 5.28 -2.11
CA GLU A 213 -4.03 5.31 -2.01
C GLU A 213 -4.68 4.23 -2.88
N LEU A 214 -5.47 3.37 -2.26
CA LEU A 214 -6.38 2.47 -2.97
C LEU A 214 -7.79 2.92 -2.64
N ASP A 215 -8.46 3.50 -3.63
CA ASP A 215 -9.84 3.94 -3.50
C ASP A 215 -10.79 2.92 -4.13
N SER A 216 -11.94 2.65 -3.50
CA SER A 216 -12.94 1.74 -4.04
C SER A 216 -13.58 2.23 -5.35
N GLY A 217 -13.20 3.43 -5.81
CA GLY A 217 -13.89 4.19 -6.82
C GLY A 217 -15.19 4.71 -6.24
N SER A 218 -15.31 6.02 -6.07
CA SER A 218 -16.65 6.60 -6.02
C SER A 218 -17.37 6.16 -7.29
N PRO A 219 -18.63 5.66 -7.23
CA PRO A 219 -19.44 5.63 -8.42
C PRO A 219 -19.39 7.05 -9.01
N ALA A 220 -19.02 7.15 -10.29
CA ALA A 220 -19.12 8.42 -10.99
C ALA A 220 -20.56 8.93 -10.80
N PRO A 221 -20.76 10.20 -10.42
CA PRO A 221 -22.08 10.76 -10.16
C PRO A 221 -23.03 10.62 -11.35
#